data_AF-A0JCY9-F1
#
_entry.id   AF-A0JCY9-F1
#
_cell.length_a   1.000
_cell.length_b   1.000
_cell.length_c   1.000
_cell.angle_alpha   90.00
_cell.angle_beta   90.00
_cell.angle_gamma   90.00
#
_symmetry.space_group_name_H-M   'P 1'
#
loop_
_entity.id
_entity.type
_entity.pdbx_description
1 polymer ?
#
loop_
_entity_poly.entity_id
_entity_poly.type
_entity_poly.pdbx_seq_one_letter_code
_entity_poly.pdbx_strand_id
1 'polypeptide(L)'
;MITRHTAAFAAAISPHQSFTLSEDNSKHMVIKTPKEKFLIDNETNLISAAELTTAYKIVRHHQSFKSLDCNTKLSVLMYPDSNIAARQSAARTKATAIIKRILAPHSIHQIQDDLENDIQFYGIMTDASSYKSVKLFPLLVQYFTEDSGLKIKLLGIKTLANELSETITKFCLATLTECKLPSEKVVAFGADNTNTNFGNKLRQTKNNVFSHLKTALNRDIEGIGCPAHILHNTASTAADVMSIDIEIVIIKLFKFFSMNSTRIDRLKELCQASNVEFMTILSHSRSRWLTLAPAVERVIKLWAPLTDFFKDVQSAPDVVFLRDFFENPLAELYIVFLSTQLMMMQRQIRRIEQSKMTIVEVKRQLGEVRFRLTERNRNKVYGKRTKQVYGKLKKLASFVEQIGVFEKEVECFFETAVNYLDDWLRPLEKYEIFMWMNLDKAPNVEEVAETVAYLTERGVQVNDEYKSEVACLRGFVDKIAGAEWKEKNVHERWTLFFKTESGKRNLLRICQYLFAIPGHNANVERVFSLISAQWTKERNCLTVETVDSIVKCVFNYNMSCTDFYNYVMKEEVLLKKVRDSNKYEWSKKFREENGLLQ
;
A
#
# COMPACT_ATOMS: atom_id res chain seq x y z
N MET A 1 68.23 -3.63 4.16
CA MET A 1 68.84 -4.30 3.00
C MET A 1 67.69 -4.80 2.15
N ILE A 2 67.27 -4.22 1.02
CA ILE A 2 67.94 -3.63 -0.17
C ILE A 2 66.91 -2.61 -0.76
N THR A 3 67.11 -1.27 -0.70
CA THR A 3 67.56 -0.34 -1.78
C THR A 3 67.02 -0.65 -3.19
N ARG A 4 66.14 0.14 -3.82
CA ARG A 4 66.20 1.53 -4.39
C ARG A 4 66.17 1.49 -5.94
N HIS A 5 65.13 2.10 -6.51
CA HIS A 5 65.12 2.93 -7.74
C HIS A 5 63.97 3.94 -7.49
N THR A 6 64.08 5.26 -7.26
CA THR A 6 64.69 6.42 -7.99
C THR A 6 64.44 6.36 -9.50
N ALA A 7 63.79 7.31 -10.18
CA ALA A 7 63.73 8.78 -10.03
C ALA A 7 62.42 9.31 -10.69
N ALA A 8 61.70 10.26 -10.08
CA ALA A 8 61.81 11.72 -10.18
C ALA A 8 61.08 12.35 -11.39
N PHE A 9 60.06 13.18 -11.11
CA PHE A 9 59.94 14.54 -11.68
C PHE A 9 59.08 15.39 -10.74
N ALA A 10 59.71 16.41 -10.17
CA ALA A 10 59.11 17.47 -9.38
C ALA A 10 59.30 18.79 -10.16
N ALA A 11 58.23 19.58 -10.29
CA ALA A 11 58.13 21.02 -10.56
C ALA A 11 56.75 21.27 -11.21
N ALA A 12 55.89 22.21 -10.82
CA ALA A 12 56.10 23.46 -10.10
C ALA A 12 54.85 23.78 -9.25
N ILE A 13 55.07 24.12 -7.98
CA ILE A 13 54.09 24.76 -7.10
C ILE A 13 54.42 26.26 -7.11
N SER A 14 53.47 27.08 -7.54
CA SER A 14 53.50 28.55 -7.40
C SER A 14 52.86 28.95 -6.06
N PRO A 15 53.37 29.98 -5.35
CA PRO A 15 53.08 30.20 -3.94
C PRO A 15 51.84 31.07 -3.71
N HIS A 16 51.24 30.86 -2.52
CA HIS A 16 50.50 31.82 -1.71
C HIS A 16 49.86 33.05 -2.38
N GLN A 17 48.53 33.07 -2.41
CA GLN A 17 47.79 34.26 -1.99
C GLN A 17 47.12 33.96 -0.65
N SER A 18 47.78 34.39 0.42
CA SER A 18 47.19 34.49 1.75
C SER A 18 46.07 35.52 1.73
N PHE A 19 44.82 35.09 1.85
CA PHE A 19 43.75 35.98 2.29
C PHE A 19 43.74 35.95 3.82
N THR A 20 44.36 36.97 4.42
CA THR A 20 44.21 37.31 5.83
C THR A 20 42.73 37.57 6.13
N LEU A 21 42.17 36.79 7.06
CA LEU A 21 40.89 37.08 7.70
C LEU A 21 41.03 38.35 8.53
N SER A 22 40.44 39.45 8.07
CA SER A 22 40.10 40.58 8.94
C SER A 22 38.63 40.44 9.34
N GLU A 23 38.38 40.36 10.63
CA GLU A 23 37.08 40.65 11.23
C GLU A 23 36.68 42.08 10.86
N ASP A 24 35.68 42.26 9.98
CA ASP A 24 34.63 43.26 10.19
C ASP A 24 33.48 43.18 9.17
N ASN A 25 32.35 43.69 9.64
CA ASN A 25 30.98 43.74 9.14
C ASN A 25 30.70 43.94 7.63
N SER A 26 29.59 43.31 7.21
CA SER A 26 28.63 43.71 6.16
C SER A 26 29.17 44.16 4.80
N LYS A 27 28.89 43.42 3.72
CA LYS A 27 28.72 43.99 2.36
C LYS A 27 28.06 43.01 1.39
N HIS A 28 27.06 43.53 0.68
CA HIS A 28 26.53 42.97 -0.56
C HIS A 28 27.65 42.52 -1.50
N MET A 29 27.63 41.26 -1.95
CA MET A 29 28.45 40.82 -3.07
C MET A 29 28.00 41.58 -4.33
N VAL A 30 28.86 42.45 -4.83
CA VAL A 30 28.66 43.15 -6.10
C VAL A 30 28.85 42.13 -7.23
N ILE A 31 27.76 41.75 -7.89
CA ILE A 31 27.76 40.89 -9.09
C ILE A 31 28.40 41.68 -10.23
N LYS A 32 29.58 41.27 -10.73
CA LYS A 32 30.31 42.02 -11.77
C LYS A 32 30.12 41.45 -13.18
N THR A 33 29.71 40.19 -13.33
CA THR A 33 29.46 39.59 -14.67
C THR A 33 28.30 38.57 -14.69
N PRO A 34 27.67 38.33 -15.86
CA PRO A 34 26.64 37.29 -16.04
C PRO A 34 27.12 35.87 -15.72
N LYS A 35 28.42 35.60 -15.94
CA LYS A 35 29.05 34.29 -15.70
C LYS A 35 29.20 33.99 -14.20
N GLU A 36 29.59 34.99 -13.40
CA GLU A 36 29.65 34.89 -11.94
C GLU A 36 28.26 34.70 -11.33
N LYS A 37 27.25 35.42 -11.84
CA LYS A 37 25.85 35.23 -11.42
C LYS A 37 25.37 33.80 -11.65
N PHE A 38 25.64 33.24 -12.84
CA PHE A 38 25.28 31.87 -13.18
C PHE A 38 25.95 30.82 -12.28
N LEU A 39 27.25 31.00 -11.97
CA LEU A 39 27.99 30.10 -11.07
C LEU A 39 27.45 30.15 -9.64
N ILE A 40 27.13 31.34 -9.13
CA ILE A 40 26.53 31.53 -7.80
C ILE A 40 25.12 30.92 -7.74
N ASP A 41 24.30 31.14 -8.77
CA ASP A 41 22.94 30.59 -8.84
C ASP A 41 22.96 29.05 -8.91
N ASN A 42 23.88 28.48 -9.67
CA ASN A 42 24.07 27.03 -9.75
C ASN A 42 24.52 26.43 -8.41
N GLU A 43 25.52 27.02 -7.75
CA GLU A 43 25.98 26.56 -6.44
C GLU A 43 24.88 26.65 -5.38
N THR A 44 24.11 27.74 -5.39
CA THR A 44 22.98 27.90 -4.47
C THR A 44 21.87 26.87 -4.78
N ASN A 45 21.68 26.48 -6.04
CA ASN A 45 20.74 25.41 -6.41
C ASN A 45 21.20 24.07 -5.84
N LEU A 46 22.50 23.77 -5.94
CA LEU A 46 23.08 22.54 -5.36
C LEU A 46 22.89 22.47 -3.84
N ILE A 47 23.07 23.58 -3.12
CA ILE A 47 22.81 23.66 -1.67
C ILE A 47 21.33 23.40 -1.36
N SER A 48 20.40 24.09 -2.06
CA SER A 48 18.96 23.88 -1.87
C SER A 48 18.55 22.43 -2.14
N ALA A 49 19.08 21.81 -3.20
CA ALA A 49 18.80 20.43 -3.55
C ALA A 49 19.36 19.45 -2.51
N ALA A 50 20.57 19.70 -1.98
CA ALA A 50 21.16 18.92 -0.91
C ALA A 50 20.31 18.98 0.38
N GLU A 51 19.77 20.16 0.72
CA GLU A 51 18.89 20.35 1.87
C GLU A 51 17.53 19.65 1.70
N LEU A 52 16.89 19.78 0.54
CA LEU A 52 15.65 19.07 0.20
C LEU A 52 15.85 17.56 0.29
N THR A 53 16.92 17.07 -0.32
CA THR A 53 17.25 15.65 -0.37
C THR A 53 17.59 15.11 1.00
N THR A 54 18.29 15.89 1.84
CA THR A 54 18.57 15.53 3.24
C THR A 54 17.28 15.41 4.05
N ALA A 55 16.36 16.35 3.90
CA ALA A 55 15.06 16.29 4.56
C ALA A 55 14.21 15.10 4.08
N TYR A 56 14.20 14.81 2.78
CA TYR A 56 13.50 13.65 2.23
C TYR A 56 14.12 12.32 2.70
N LYS A 57 15.46 12.22 2.68
CA LYS A 57 16.21 11.03 3.09
C LYS A 57 15.85 10.59 4.50
N ILE A 58 15.79 11.52 5.46
CA ILE A 58 15.52 11.15 6.85
C ILE A 58 14.13 10.54 7.03
N VAL A 59 13.11 11.05 6.32
CA VAL A 59 11.76 10.49 6.40
C VAL A 59 11.65 9.20 5.60
N ARG A 60 12.31 9.12 4.43
CA ARG A 60 12.32 7.94 3.58
C ARG A 60 12.93 6.72 4.27
N HIS A 61 13.94 6.94 5.11
CA HIS A 61 14.70 5.89 5.80
C HIS A 61 14.45 5.86 7.31
N HIS A 62 13.37 6.46 7.80
CA HIS A 62 12.95 6.41 9.21
C HIS A 62 14.03 6.91 10.20
N GLN A 63 14.92 7.80 9.76
CA GLN A 63 15.98 8.35 10.59
C GLN A 63 15.44 9.39 11.58
N SER A 64 16.09 9.50 12.73
CA SER A 64 15.73 10.51 13.73
C SER A 64 16.07 11.91 13.22
N PHE A 65 15.12 12.85 13.34
CA PHE A 65 15.39 14.26 13.08
C PHE A 65 16.52 14.81 13.96
N LYS A 66 16.72 14.26 15.16
CA LYS A 66 17.82 14.65 16.07
C LYS A 66 19.20 14.34 15.47
N SER A 67 19.30 13.33 14.61
CA SER A 67 20.57 13.00 13.93
C SER A 67 21.04 14.10 12.99
N LEU A 68 20.13 14.92 12.44
CA LEU A 68 20.47 16.03 11.55
C LEU A 68 21.25 17.15 12.24
N ASP A 69 21.02 17.36 13.54
CA ASP A 69 21.74 18.38 14.31
C ASP A 69 23.24 18.03 14.42
N CYS A 70 23.55 16.72 14.47
CA CYS A 70 24.92 16.22 14.44
C CYS A 70 25.47 16.19 13.00
N ASN A 71 24.72 15.61 12.06
CA ASN A 71 25.17 15.46 10.66
C ASN A 71 25.54 16.80 10.02
N THR A 72 24.73 17.84 10.23
CA THR A 72 24.99 19.16 9.62
C THR A 72 26.33 19.73 10.11
N LYS A 73 26.67 19.55 11.39
CA LYS A 73 27.95 20.00 11.95
C LYS A 73 29.12 19.12 11.49
N LEU A 74 28.92 17.81 11.45
CA LEU A 74 29.94 16.85 11.00
C LEU A 74 30.26 17.00 9.52
N SER A 75 29.29 17.28 8.66
CA SER A 75 29.54 17.46 7.22
C SER A 75 30.59 18.53 6.93
N VAL A 76 30.63 19.62 7.71
CA VAL A 76 31.64 20.68 7.58
C VAL A 76 33.05 20.14 7.86
N LEU A 77 33.18 19.24 8.84
CA LEU A 77 34.46 18.65 9.25
C LEU A 77 34.88 17.49 8.35
N MET A 78 33.92 16.70 7.86
CA MET A 78 34.17 15.52 7.02
C MET A 78 34.50 15.89 5.58
N TYR A 79 34.00 17.03 5.09
CA TYR A 79 34.17 17.48 3.71
C TYR A 79 34.67 18.93 3.66
N PRO A 80 35.90 19.19 4.17
CA PRO A 80 36.43 20.54 4.34
C PRO A 80 36.64 21.30 3.02
N ASP A 81 36.71 20.59 1.89
CA ASP A 81 36.86 21.10 0.54
C ASP A 81 35.53 21.43 -0.16
N SER A 82 34.38 21.05 0.42
CA SER A 82 33.07 21.18 -0.20
C SER A 82 32.30 22.39 0.34
N ASN A 83 32.09 23.41 -0.51
CA ASN A 83 31.28 24.57 -0.16
C ASN A 83 29.81 24.21 0.11
N ILE A 84 29.28 23.16 -0.53
CA ILE A 84 27.92 22.67 -0.28
C ILE A 84 27.79 22.19 1.17
N ALA A 85 28.70 21.30 1.59
CA ALA A 85 28.79 20.80 2.96
C ALA A 85 29.00 21.92 3.99
N ALA A 86 29.82 22.93 3.67
CA ALA A 86 30.06 24.08 4.53
C ALA A 86 28.82 24.97 4.74
N ARG A 87 27.96 25.10 3.73
CA ARG A 87 26.81 26.03 3.74
C ARG A 87 25.46 25.36 3.98
N GLN A 88 25.38 24.04 3.88
CA GLN A 88 24.17 23.30 4.20
C GLN A 88 23.79 23.49 5.68
N SER A 89 22.53 23.85 5.94
CA SER A 89 22.02 24.18 7.28
C SER A 89 20.75 23.40 7.64
N ALA A 90 20.46 22.30 6.93
CA ALA A 90 19.30 21.44 7.13
C ALA A 90 19.39 20.57 8.41
N ALA A 91 19.55 21.23 9.56
CA ALA A 91 19.36 20.68 10.88
C ALA A 91 17.86 20.42 11.16
N ARG A 92 17.52 19.94 12.36
CA ARG A 92 16.16 19.48 12.72
C ARG A 92 15.04 20.49 12.36
N THR A 93 15.18 21.75 12.76
CA THR A 93 14.13 22.77 12.55
C THR A 93 13.89 23.04 11.07
N LYS A 94 14.97 23.20 10.30
CA LYS A 94 14.89 23.47 8.86
C LYS A 94 14.34 22.26 8.10
N ALA A 95 14.78 21.05 8.43
CA ALA A 95 14.25 19.82 7.81
C ALA A 95 12.76 19.64 8.09
N THR A 96 12.30 19.88 9.33
CA THR A 96 10.86 19.85 9.66
C THR A 96 10.08 20.89 8.85
N ALA A 97 10.59 22.12 8.73
CA ALA A 97 9.95 23.16 7.94
C ALA A 97 9.91 22.80 6.44
N ILE A 98 11.00 22.23 5.89
CA ILE A 98 11.05 21.74 4.51
C ILE A 98 9.95 20.68 4.29
N ILE A 99 9.84 19.69 5.18
CA ILE A 99 8.84 18.63 5.04
C ILE A 99 7.41 19.19 5.12
N LYS A 100 7.11 19.96 6.17
CA LYS A 100 5.74 20.45 6.45
C LYS A 100 5.27 21.55 5.51
N ARG A 101 6.16 22.46 5.12
CA ARG A 101 5.78 23.73 4.45
C ARG A 101 6.25 23.80 2.99
N ILE A 102 7.10 22.88 2.55
CA ILE A 102 7.59 22.84 1.16
C ILE A 102 7.18 21.54 0.48
N LEU A 103 7.72 20.40 0.93
CA LEU A 103 7.57 19.12 0.24
C LEU A 103 6.15 18.56 0.29
N ALA A 104 5.50 18.57 1.46
CA ALA A 104 4.14 18.07 1.58
C ALA A 104 3.13 18.91 0.77
N PRO A 105 3.09 20.26 0.88
CA PRO A 105 2.24 21.10 0.04
C PRO A 105 2.54 20.95 -1.45
N HIS A 106 3.82 20.88 -1.83
CA HIS A 106 4.21 20.66 -3.22
C HIS A 106 3.65 19.34 -3.76
N SER A 107 3.68 18.27 -2.97
CA SER A 107 3.11 16.97 -3.39
C SER A 107 1.60 17.02 -3.63
N ILE A 108 0.87 17.95 -3.00
CA ILE A 108 -0.55 18.21 -3.26
C ILE A 108 -0.71 19.08 -4.51
N HIS A 109 0.15 20.06 -4.70
CA HIS A 109 0.14 20.89 -5.92
C HIS A 109 0.34 20.07 -7.18
N GLN A 110 1.21 19.06 -7.16
CA GLN A 110 1.34 18.12 -8.29
C GLN A 110 0.04 17.38 -8.61
N ILE A 111 -0.78 17.07 -7.60
CA ILE A 111 -2.10 16.44 -7.80
C ILE A 111 -3.08 17.44 -8.39
N GLN A 112 -3.02 18.70 -7.95
CA GLN A 112 -3.83 19.79 -8.50
C GLN A 112 -3.49 19.99 -9.98
N ASP A 113 -2.21 20.13 -10.32
CA ASP A 113 -1.72 20.31 -11.70
C ASP A 113 -2.16 19.14 -12.60
N ASP A 114 -2.04 17.90 -12.12
CA ASP A 114 -2.52 16.71 -12.82
C ASP A 114 -4.05 16.78 -13.08
N LEU A 115 -4.83 17.17 -12.06
CA LEU A 115 -6.30 17.19 -12.10
C LEU A 115 -6.91 18.43 -12.76
N GLU A 116 -6.19 19.55 -12.89
CA GLU A 116 -6.68 20.76 -13.57
C GLU A 116 -6.67 20.58 -15.10
N ASN A 117 -5.71 19.82 -15.63
CA ASN A 117 -5.49 19.67 -17.06
C ASN A 117 -6.26 18.46 -17.65
N ASP A 118 -5.54 17.41 -18.07
CA ASP A 118 -6.07 16.34 -18.93
C ASP A 118 -6.95 15.31 -18.20
N ILE A 119 -6.97 15.31 -16.86
CA ILE A 119 -7.65 14.28 -16.08
C ILE A 119 -9.09 14.68 -15.79
N GLN A 120 -10.03 13.85 -16.24
CA GLN A 120 -11.46 14.11 -16.08
C GLN A 120 -12.06 13.45 -14.83
N PHE A 121 -11.45 12.38 -14.35
CA PHE A 121 -12.03 11.54 -13.30
C PHE A 121 -10.99 11.10 -12.27
N TYR A 122 -11.42 11.06 -11.01
CA TYR A 122 -10.66 10.42 -9.94
C TYR A 122 -11.58 9.73 -8.93
N GLY A 123 -11.05 8.71 -8.26
CA GLY A 123 -11.68 8.07 -7.12
C GLY A 123 -11.01 8.48 -5.82
N ILE A 124 -11.74 8.34 -4.72
CA ILE A 124 -11.22 8.58 -3.37
C ILE A 124 -11.29 7.30 -2.53
N MET A 125 -10.36 7.16 -1.59
CA MET A 125 -10.32 6.01 -0.69
C MET A 125 -10.03 6.42 0.75
N THR A 126 -10.70 5.81 1.71
CA THR A 126 -10.43 6.04 3.13
C THR A 126 -10.73 4.80 3.97
N ASP A 127 -10.15 4.78 5.16
CA ASP A 127 -10.44 3.79 6.19
C ASP A 127 -10.04 4.36 7.56
N ALA A 128 -10.36 3.62 8.62
CA ALA A 128 -10.01 3.97 9.99
C ALA A 128 -8.95 3.01 10.54
N SER A 129 -7.93 3.56 11.23
CA SER A 129 -7.07 2.76 12.08
C SER A 129 -6.81 3.44 13.40
N SER A 130 -6.81 2.65 14.47
CA SER A 130 -6.48 3.13 15.81
C SER A 130 -4.97 3.10 16.02
N TYR A 131 -4.37 4.26 16.24
CA TYR A 131 -3.00 4.37 16.73
C TYR A 131 -3.02 4.90 18.16
N LYS A 132 -2.67 4.03 19.12
CA LYS A 132 -2.89 4.28 20.56
C LYS A 132 -4.37 4.59 20.83
N SER A 133 -4.68 5.74 21.43
CA SER A 133 -6.03 6.20 21.75
C SER A 133 -6.65 7.10 20.66
N VAL A 134 -5.99 7.26 19.51
CA VAL A 134 -6.41 8.19 18.46
C VAL A 134 -6.81 7.41 17.20
N LYS A 135 -8.00 7.71 16.67
CA LYS A 135 -8.46 7.17 15.38
C LYS A 135 -7.99 8.05 14.24
N LEU A 136 -7.20 7.47 13.33
CA LEU A 136 -6.62 8.14 12.17
C LEU A 136 -7.36 7.74 10.90
N PHE A 137 -7.60 8.74 10.05
CA PHE A 137 -8.26 8.62 8.76
C PHE A 137 -7.38 9.24 7.67
N PRO A 138 -6.72 8.43 6.83
CA PRO A 138 -6.14 8.89 5.58
C PRO A 138 -7.20 9.02 4.50
N LEU A 139 -7.11 10.06 3.66
CA LEU A 139 -7.84 10.16 2.40
C LEU A 139 -6.86 10.09 1.24
N LEU A 140 -7.03 9.08 0.38
CA LEU A 140 -6.26 8.92 -0.84
C LEU A 140 -7.10 9.30 -2.06
N VAL A 141 -6.41 9.66 -3.13
CA VAL A 141 -6.96 9.88 -4.46
C VAL A 141 -6.33 8.89 -5.45
N GLN A 142 -7.11 8.41 -6.40
CA GLN A 142 -6.68 7.53 -7.48
C GLN A 142 -7.14 8.06 -8.84
N TYR A 143 -6.22 8.15 -9.81
CA TYR A 143 -6.49 8.63 -11.16
C TYR A 143 -5.48 8.07 -12.16
N PHE A 144 -5.71 8.27 -13.45
CA PHE A 144 -4.84 7.77 -14.53
C PHE A 144 -4.33 8.89 -15.43
N THR A 145 -3.04 8.82 -15.75
CA THR A 145 -2.35 9.74 -16.67
C THR A 145 -1.91 8.97 -17.91
N GLU A 146 -1.95 9.64 -19.07
CA GLU A 146 -1.52 9.06 -20.35
C GLU A 146 -0.06 8.58 -20.29
N ASP A 147 0.85 9.44 -19.80
CA ASP A 147 2.30 9.20 -19.83
C ASP A 147 2.81 8.26 -18.74
N SER A 148 2.16 8.24 -17.58
CA SER A 148 2.71 7.58 -16.38
C SER A 148 1.75 6.65 -15.67
N GLY A 149 0.59 6.42 -16.27
CA GLY A 149 -0.39 5.42 -15.89
C GLY A 149 -1.11 5.74 -14.59
N LEU A 150 -1.44 4.68 -13.85
CA LEU A 150 -2.20 4.75 -12.60
C LEU A 150 -1.40 5.44 -11.49
N LYS A 151 -2.00 6.48 -10.93
CA LYS A 151 -1.52 7.27 -9.79
C LYS A 151 -2.42 7.03 -8.59
N ILE A 152 -1.79 6.81 -7.44
CA ILE A 152 -2.45 6.78 -6.13
C ILE A 152 -1.65 7.71 -5.23
N LYS A 153 -2.32 8.67 -4.60
CA LYS A 153 -1.68 9.72 -3.81
C LYS A 153 -2.46 9.96 -2.51
N LEU A 154 -1.76 10.38 -1.47
CA LEU A 154 -2.33 10.75 -0.17
C LEU A 154 -2.64 12.26 -0.13
N LEU A 155 -3.90 12.59 0.16
CA LEU A 155 -4.37 13.97 0.31
C LEU A 155 -4.22 14.49 1.74
N GLY A 156 -4.46 13.64 2.74
CA GLY A 156 -4.41 14.05 4.13
C GLY A 156 -4.64 12.91 5.12
N ILE A 157 -4.12 13.07 6.32
CA ILE A 157 -4.38 12.23 7.49
C ILE A 157 -4.95 13.11 8.60
N LYS A 158 -6.15 12.78 9.08
CA LYS A 158 -6.80 13.50 10.18
C LYS A 158 -7.29 12.56 11.27
N THR A 159 -7.58 13.13 12.42
CA THR A 159 -8.27 12.45 13.52
C THR A 159 -9.74 12.80 13.49
N LEU A 160 -10.62 11.80 13.61
CA LEU A 160 -12.07 12.02 13.69
C LEU A 160 -12.58 11.68 15.10
N ALA A 161 -13.61 12.39 15.54
CA ALA A 161 -14.21 12.19 16.85
C ALA A 161 -14.97 10.87 16.98
N ASN A 162 -15.52 10.36 15.87
CA ASN A 162 -16.25 9.10 15.80
C ASN A 162 -16.17 8.53 14.37
N GLU A 163 -16.69 7.33 14.19
CA GLU A 163 -16.76 6.63 12.89
C GLU A 163 -18.20 6.63 12.33
N LEU A 164 -18.95 7.71 12.57
CA LEU A 164 -20.27 7.85 11.96
C LEU A 164 -20.13 8.20 10.47
N SER A 165 -21.06 7.69 9.66
CA SER A 165 -21.09 7.91 8.22
C SER A 165 -21.03 9.40 7.84
N GLU A 166 -21.79 10.25 8.53
CA GLU A 166 -21.78 11.71 8.33
C GLU A 166 -20.42 12.35 8.61
N THR A 167 -19.75 11.94 9.68
CA THR A 167 -18.46 12.48 10.09
C THR A 167 -17.39 12.15 9.04
N ILE A 168 -17.40 10.90 8.55
CA ILE A 168 -16.48 10.43 7.51
C ILE A 168 -16.76 11.15 6.18
N THR A 169 -18.04 11.31 5.79
CA THR A 169 -18.40 12.05 4.58
C THR A 169 -17.94 13.51 4.66
N LYS A 170 -18.18 14.20 5.78
CA LYS A 170 -17.70 15.57 6.01
C LYS A 170 -16.18 15.66 5.92
N PHE A 171 -15.47 14.69 6.48
CA PHE A 171 -14.01 14.58 6.38
C PHE A 171 -13.54 14.47 4.93
N CYS A 172 -14.16 13.58 4.13
CA CYS A 172 -13.81 13.41 2.71
C CYS A 172 -13.98 14.73 1.95
N LEU A 173 -15.16 15.35 2.04
CA LEU A 173 -15.48 16.59 1.31
C LEU A 173 -14.61 17.76 1.77
N ALA A 174 -14.44 17.95 3.08
CA ALA A 174 -13.59 19.03 3.61
C ALA A 174 -12.13 18.89 3.16
N THR A 175 -11.60 17.66 3.11
CA THR A 175 -10.22 17.42 2.67
C THR A 175 -10.06 17.71 1.18
N LEU A 176 -11.06 17.37 0.34
CA LEU A 176 -11.05 17.76 -1.08
C LEU A 176 -11.05 19.29 -1.25
N THR A 177 -11.91 20.00 -0.50
CA THR A 177 -11.96 21.47 -0.50
C THR A 177 -10.65 22.11 -0.04
N GLU A 178 -10.07 21.63 1.07
CA GLU A 178 -8.77 22.10 1.57
C GLU A 178 -7.63 21.87 0.56
N CYS A 179 -7.68 20.73 -0.15
CA CYS A 179 -6.75 20.41 -1.22
C CYS A 179 -7.15 21.05 -2.56
N LYS A 180 -8.17 21.92 -2.60
CA LYS A 180 -8.67 22.60 -3.82
C LYS A 180 -8.91 21.65 -5.00
N LEU A 181 -9.38 20.43 -4.73
CA LEU A 181 -9.66 19.46 -5.78
C LEU A 181 -11.11 19.59 -6.26
N PRO A 182 -11.36 19.53 -7.59
CA PRO A 182 -12.70 19.62 -8.16
C PRO A 182 -13.53 18.42 -7.74
N SER A 183 -14.57 18.63 -6.93
CA SER A 183 -15.42 17.53 -6.43
C SER A 183 -16.27 16.92 -7.55
N GLU A 184 -16.49 17.67 -8.63
CA GLU A 184 -17.17 17.25 -9.85
C GLU A 184 -16.40 16.24 -10.70
N LYS A 185 -15.13 15.96 -10.38
CA LYS A 185 -14.36 14.90 -11.01
C LYS A 185 -14.36 13.60 -10.20
N VAL A 186 -14.98 13.58 -9.00
CA VAL A 186 -15.12 12.36 -8.19
C VAL A 186 -16.10 11.40 -8.86
N VAL A 187 -15.63 10.21 -9.23
CA VAL A 187 -16.45 9.15 -9.83
C VAL A 187 -16.53 7.89 -8.97
N ALA A 188 -15.71 7.76 -7.94
CA ALA A 188 -15.63 6.54 -7.15
C ALA A 188 -15.24 6.75 -5.68
N PHE A 189 -15.71 5.86 -4.83
CA PHE A 189 -15.38 5.76 -3.41
C PHE A 189 -14.97 4.32 -3.06
N GLY A 190 -13.76 4.17 -2.53
CA GLY A 190 -13.22 2.91 -2.02
C GLY A 190 -13.09 2.90 -0.50
N ALA A 191 -13.52 1.84 0.17
CA ALA A 191 -13.34 1.67 1.62
C ALA A 191 -13.48 0.19 2.04
N ASP A 192 -13.36 -0.10 3.33
CA ASP A 192 -13.72 -1.42 3.85
C ASP A 192 -15.23 -1.67 3.81
N ASN A 193 -15.63 -2.95 3.76
CA ASN A 193 -17.00 -3.44 3.57
C ASN A 193 -17.94 -3.24 4.77
N THR A 194 -17.64 -2.31 5.68
CA THR A 194 -18.46 -2.10 6.87
C THR A 194 -19.83 -1.52 6.54
N ASN A 195 -20.81 -1.79 7.40
CA ASN A 195 -22.15 -1.21 7.27
C ASN A 195 -22.12 0.33 7.26
N THR A 196 -21.19 0.95 8.01
CA THR A 196 -20.98 2.40 8.01
C THR A 196 -20.58 2.93 6.63
N ASN A 197 -19.78 2.20 5.86
CA ASN A 197 -19.27 2.64 4.56
C ASN A 197 -20.25 2.36 3.42
N PHE A 198 -20.80 1.14 3.35
CA PHE A 198 -21.60 0.68 2.21
C PHE A 198 -22.98 0.14 2.57
N GLY A 199 -23.29 0.03 3.87
CA GLY A 199 -24.52 -0.60 4.31
C GLY A 199 -24.45 -2.13 4.30
N ASN A 200 -25.62 -2.77 4.20
CA ASN A 200 -25.69 -4.23 4.09
C ASN A 200 -25.00 -4.75 2.81
N LYS A 201 -24.76 -6.07 2.72
CA LYS A 201 -24.09 -6.70 1.55
C LYS A 201 -24.75 -6.34 0.20
N LEU A 202 -26.08 -6.20 0.20
CA LEU A 202 -26.88 -5.84 -0.99
C LEU A 202 -26.85 -4.34 -1.31
N ARG A 203 -26.20 -3.52 -0.48
CA ARG A 203 -26.07 -2.05 -0.61
C ARG A 203 -27.39 -1.31 -0.72
N GLN A 204 -28.41 -1.80 -0.03
CA GLN A 204 -29.78 -1.26 -0.08
C GLN A 204 -30.02 -0.16 0.95
N THR A 205 -29.31 -0.21 2.09
CA THR A 205 -29.44 0.81 3.16
C THR A 205 -28.80 2.12 2.72
N LYS A 206 -29.40 3.25 3.10
CA LYS A 206 -28.97 4.60 2.65
C LYS A 206 -28.23 5.44 3.70
N ASN A 207 -28.17 5.01 4.96
CA ASN A 207 -27.42 5.73 6.01
C ASN A 207 -25.98 5.19 6.10
N ASN A 208 -25.16 5.52 5.11
CA ASN A 208 -23.75 5.15 5.03
C ASN A 208 -22.95 6.17 4.24
N VAL A 209 -21.61 6.12 4.35
CA VAL A 209 -20.69 7.08 3.71
C VAL A 209 -20.93 7.16 2.20
N PHE A 210 -21.06 6.01 1.54
CA PHE A 210 -21.26 5.94 0.09
C PHE A 210 -22.54 6.67 -0.36
N SER A 211 -23.66 6.43 0.32
CA SER A 211 -24.94 7.07 0.03
C SER A 211 -24.89 8.58 0.32
N HIS A 212 -24.27 8.99 1.43
CA HIS A 212 -24.09 10.40 1.75
C HIS A 212 -23.20 11.13 0.74
N LEU A 213 -22.13 10.48 0.24
CA LEU A 213 -21.28 11.04 -0.82
C LEU A 213 -22.07 11.21 -2.13
N LYS A 214 -22.87 10.23 -2.55
CA LYS A 214 -23.73 10.35 -3.75
C LYS A 214 -24.68 11.55 -3.65
N THR A 215 -25.32 11.73 -2.50
CA THR A 215 -26.21 12.87 -2.25
C THR A 215 -25.44 14.19 -2.26
N ALA A 216 -24.31 14.27 -1.56
CA ALA A 216 -23.53 15.51 -1.48
C ALA A 216 -22.90 15.93 -2.82
N LEU A 217 -22.51 14.96 -3.64
CA LEU A 217 -21.94 15.20 -4.99
C LEU A 217 -23.03 15.36 -6.07
N ASN A 218 -24.30 15.12 -5.71
CA ASN A 218 -25.47 15.13 -6.59
C ASN A 218 -25.27 14.32 -7.88
N ARG A 219 -24.78 13.09 -7.76
CA ARG A 219 -24.45 12.21 -8.89
C ARG A 219 -24.37 10.75 -8.49
N ASP A 220 -24.42 9.87 -9.49
CA ASP A 220 -24.06 8.48 -9.30
C ASP A 220 -22.53 8.33 -9.28
N ILE A 221 -22.00 7.64 -8.26
CA ILE A 221 -20.57 7.31 -8.15
C ILE A 221 -20.43 5.81 -7.89
N GLU A 222 -19.26 5.29 -8.19
CA GLU A 222 -18.92 3.89 -8.03
C GLU A 222 -18.43 3.57 -6.62
N GLY A 223 -19.05 2.59 -5.96
CA GLY A 223 -18.65 2.16 -4.62
C GLY A 223 -17.86 0.86 -4.66
N ILE A 224 -16.64 0.82 -4.17
CA ILE A 224 -15.83 -0.42 -4.13
C ILE A 224 -15.45 -0.76 -2.69
N GLY A 225 -15.91 -1.92 -2.24
CA GLY A 225 -15.51 -2.48 -0.96
C GLY A 225 -14.18 -3.24 -1.06
N CYS A 226 -13.59 -3.64 0.06
CA CYS A 226 -12.28 -4.28 0.06
C CYS A 226 -12.35 -5.77 -0.38
N PRO A 227 -11.78 -6.16 -1.55
CA PRO A 227 -11.77 -7.55 -2.00
C PRO A 227 -10.91 -8.48 -1.15
N ALA A 228 -9.86 -7.96 -0.49
CA ALA A 228 -9.06 -8.75 0.45
C ALA A 228 -9.90 -9.19 1.66
N HIS A 229 -10.74 -8.30 2.20
CA HIS A 229 -11.67 -8.64 3.27
C HIS A 229 -12.78 -9.59 2.81
N ILE A 230 -13.23 -9.50 1.55
CA ILE A 230 -14.17 -10.47 0.99
C ILE A 230 -13.56 -11.88 1.03
N LEU A 231 -12.36 -12.07 0.48
CA LEU A 231 -11.69 -13.38 0.48
C LEU A 231 -11.36 -13.89 1.90
N HIS A 232 -10.99 -12.97 2.80
CA HIS A 232 -10.83 -13.30 4.20
C HIS A 232 -12.13 -13.89 4.77
N ASN A 233 -13.22 -13.13 4.68
CA ASN A 233 -14.47 -13.52 5.29
C ASN A 233 -15.07 -14.76 4.61
N THR A 234 -14.85 -14.96 3.31
CA THR A 234 -15.18 -16.22 2.61
C THR A 234 -14.52 -17.41 3.31
N ALA A 235 -13.23 -17.32 3.61
CA ALA A 235 -12.50 -18.41 4.25
C ALA A 235 -12.88 -18.61 5.72
N SER A 236 -13.07 -17.51 6.47
CA SER A 236 -13.51 -17.57 7.88
C SER A 236 -14.90 -18.16 8.01
N THR A 237 -15.88 -17.65 7.24
CA THR A 237 -17.28 -18.13 7.28
C THR A 237 -17.35 -19.61 6.88
N ALA A 238 -16.53 -20.04 5.92
CA ALA A 238 -16.45 -21.44 5.55
C ALA A 238 -15.79 -22.30 6.64
N ALA A 239 -14.76 -21.81 7.33
CA ALA A 239 -14.12 -22.53 8.42
C ALA A 239 -15.04 -22.73 9.63
N ASP A 240 -15.97 -21.80 9.88
CA ASP A 240 -16.92 -21.85 11.00
C ASP A 240 -17.92 -23.04 10.92
N VAL A 241 -18.07 -23.69 9.76
CA VAL A 241 -18.93 -24.88 9.62
C VAL A 241 -18.25 -26.19 10.01
N MET A 242 -16.93 -26.14 10.26
CA MET A 242 -16.14 -27.32 10.59
C MET A 242 -16.23 -27.63 12.09
N SER A 243 -16.25 -28.92 12.46
CA SER A 243 -16.33 -29.35 13.86
C SER A 243 -15.12 -28.96 14.72
N ILE A 244 -13.96 -28.69 14.13
CA ILE A 244 -12.74 -28.32 14.84
C ILE A 244 -12.35 -26.87 14.51
N ASP A 245 -12.48 -25.98 15.50
CA ASP A 245 -12.05 -24.59 15.40
C ASP A 245 -10.53 -24.47 15.50
N ILE A 246 -9.87 -24.58 14.35
CA ILE A 246 -8.42 -24.42 14.21
C ILE A 246 -7.96 -23.02 14.62
N GLU A 247 -8.78 -21.98 14.42
CA GLU A 247 -8.41 -20.61 14.76
C GLU A 247 -8.20 -20.47 16.28
N ILE A 248 -9.13 -21.02 17.08
CA ILE A 248 -9.03 -21.06 18.55
C ILE A 248 -7.82 -21.89 18.99
N VAL A 249 -7.53 -23.01 18.32
CA VAL A 249 -6.36 -23.85 18.62
C VAL A 249 -5.07 -23.03 18.46
N ILE A 250 -4.90 -22.31 17.35
CA ILE A 250 -3.73 -21.46 17.12
C ILE A 250 -3.60 -20.38 18.20
N ILE A 251 -4.70 -19.71 18.57
CA ILE A 251 -4.69 -18.67 19.60
C ILE A 251 -4.28 -19.23 20.97
N LYS A 252 -4.84 -20.36 21.37
CA LYS A 252 -4.51 -21.02 22.64
C LYS A 252 -3.08 -21.53 22.65
N LEU A 253 -2.62 -22.13 21.55
CA LEU A 253 -1.25 -22.63 21.41
C LEU A 253 -0.24 -21.50 21.53
N PHE A 254 -0.47 -20.37 20.87
CA PHE A 254 0.41 -19.20 21.02
C PHE A 254 0.46 -18.71 22.46
N LYS A 255 -0.69 -18.53 23.12
CA LYS A 255 -0.76 -18.10 24.52
C LYS A 255 -0.04 -19.06 25.47
N PHE A 256 -0.10 -20.36 25.20
CA PHE A 256 0.54 -21.38 26.01
C PHE A 256 2.08 -21.25 26.00
N PHE A 257 2.67 -20.85 24.86
CA PHE A 257 4.12 -20.74 24.70
C PHE A 257 4.68 -19.30 24.88
N SER A 258 3.90 -18.26 24.61
CA SER A 258 4.41 -16.88 24.42
C SER A 258 5.07 -16.24 25.65
N MET A 259 4.77 -16.72 26.86
CA MET A 259 5.27 -16.14 28.11
C MET A 259 6.12 -17.11 28.96
N ASN A 260 6.48 -18.28 28.43
CA ASN A 260 7.15 -19.31 29.23
C ASN A 260 8.37 -19.88 28.50
N SER A 261 9.56 -19.43 28.90
CA SER A 261 10.83 -19.87 28.32
C SER A 261 11.08 -21.36 28.53
N THR A 262 10.72 -21.92 29.69
CA THR A 262 10.89 -23.34 30.00
C THR A 262 10.11 -24.23 29.04
N ARG A 263 8.86 -23.86 28.70
CA ARG A 263 8.06 -24.59 27.69
C ARG A 263 8.68 -24.50 26.31
N ILE A 264 9.22 -23.34 25.94
CA ILE A 264 9.92 -23.15 24.66
C ILE A 264 11.18 -24.01 24.59
N ASP A 265 11.98 -24.06 25.66
CA ASP A 265 13.22 -24.84 25.68
C ASP A 265 12.93 -26.35 25.61
N ARG A 266 11.92 -26.83 26.33
CA ARG A 266 11.44 -28.21 26.19
C ARG A 266 10.95 -28.52 24.76
N LEU A 267 10.22 -27.61 24.12
CA LEU A 267 9.81 -27.80 22.74
C LEU A 267 11.01 -27.87 21.78
N LYS A 268 12.08 -27.08 22.01
CA LYS A 268 13.32 -27.16 21.22
C LYS A 268 14.02 -28.50 21.38
N GLU A 269 14.08 -29.05 22.60
CA GLU A 269 14.65 -30.40 22.85
C GLU A 269 13.89 -31.46 22.04
N LEU A 270 12.56 -31.41 22.06
CA LEU A 270 11.73 -32.33 21.29
C LEU A 270 11.91 -32.14 19.77
N CYS A 271 12.03 -30.89 19.30
CA CYS A 271 12.36 -30.60 17.91
C CYS A 271 13.70 -31.24 17.50
N GLN A 272 14.74 -31.13 18.34
CA GLN A 272 16.03 -31.78 18.11
C GLN A 272 15.90 -33.31 18.08
N ALA A 273 15.17 -33.90 19.03
CA ALA A 273 14.95 -35.35 19.09
C ALA A 273 14.19 -35.89 17.86
N SER A 274 13.23 -35.12 17.32
CA SER A 274 12.47 -35.48 16.12
C SER A 274 13.15 -35.08 14.80
N ASN A 275 14.36 -34.50 14.83
CA ASN A 275 15.06 -33.93 13.67
C ASN A 275 14.18 -32.92 12.88
N VAL A 276 13.46 -32.07 13.62
CA VAL A 276 12.61 -30.99 13.09
C VAL A 276 13.26 -29.65 13.44
N GLU A 277 13.38 -28.74 12.48
CA GLU A 277 13.84 -27.38 12.76
C GLU A 277 12.82 -26.63 13.63
N PHE A 278 13.27 -26.11 14.78
CA PHE A 278 12.40 -25.33 15.65
C PHE A 278 11.93 -24.04 14.95
N MET A 279 10.63 -23.75 15.08
CA MET A 279 10.03 -22.51 14.59
C MET A 279 9.24 -21.87 15.72
N THR A 280 9.35 -20.55 15.88
CA THR A 280 8.53 -19.83 16.86
C THR A 280 7.05 -19.96 16.52
N ILE A 281 6.22 -20.30 17.51
CA ILE A 281 4.76 -20.30 17.37
C ILE A 281 4.27 -18.88 17.06
N LEU A 282 3.49 -18.74 16.00
CA LEU A 282 2.97 -17.44 15.58
C LEU A 282 1.68 -17.10 16.30
N SER A 283 1.53 -15.82 16.63
CA SER A 283 0.26 -15.27 17.08
C SER A 283 -0.70 -15.09 15.91
N HIS A 284 -1.99 -15.21 16.21
CA HIS A 284 -3.07 -14.93 15.28
C HIS A 284 -4.17 -14.13 15.99
N SER A 285 -4.83 -13.23 15.27
CA SER A 285 -6.02 -12.53 15.70
C SER A 285 -7.07 -12.52 14.60
N ARG A 286 -8.35 -12.65 14.95
CA ARG A 286 -9.47 -12.66 14.00
C ARG A 286 -9.50 -11.47 13.04
N SER A 287 -9.06 -10.30 13.53
CA SER A 287 -8.96 -9.07 12.72
C SER A 287 -7.78 -9.03 11.74
N ARG A 288 -6.89 -10.02 11.74
CA ARG A 288 -5.65 -10.05 10.93
C ARG A 288 -5.40 -11.43 10.33
N TRP A 289 -6.32 -11.89 9.49
CA TRP A 289 -6.31 -13.23 8.91
C TRP A 289 -5.05 -13.68 8.19
N LEU A 290 -4.31 -12.75 7.57
CA LEU A 290 -3.04 -13.07 6.91
C LEU A 290 -2.04 -13.79 7.84
N THR A 291 -2.24 -13.70 9.16
CA THR A 291 -1.47 -14.41 10.18
C THR A 291 -1.90 -15.86 10.42
N LEU A 292 -3.14 -16.27 10.09
CA LEU A 292 -3.62 -17.63 10.37
C LEU A 292 -2.92 -18.68 9.51
N ALA A 293 -2.90 -18.48 8.18
CA ALA A 293 -2.25 -19.40 7.24
C ALA A 293 -0.79 -19.73 7.62
N PRO A 294 0.12 -18.75 7.86
CA PRO A 294 1.48 -19.06 8.27
C PRO A 294 1.56 -19.66 9.69
N ALA A 295 0.64 -19.33 10.60
CA ALA A 295 0.59 -19.94 11.93
C ALA A 295 0.23 -21.43 11.84
N VAL A 296 -0.82 -21.76 11.09
CA VAL A 296 -1.24 -23.13 10.79
C VAL A 296 -0.11 -23.91 10.11
N GLU A 297 0.56 -23.31 9.12
CA GLU A 297 1.70 -23.95 8.44
C GLU A 297 2.83 -24.32 9.42
N ARG A 298 3.17 -23.43 10.37
CA ARG A 298 4.19 -23.73 11.40
C ARG A 298 3.76 -24.85 12.34
N VAL A 299 2.51 -24.85 12.80
CA VAL A 299 1.98 -25.93 13.64
C VAL A 299 2.04 -27.27 12.92
N ILE A 300 1.70 -27.30 11.62
CA ILE A 300 1.78 -28.48 10.77
C ILE A 300 3.23 -29.00 10.59
N LYS A 301 4.23 -28.10 10.57
CA LYS A 301 5.66 -28.46 10.51
C LYS A 301 6.18 -28.98 11.86
N LEU A 302 5.67 -28.41 12.95
CA LEU A 302 6.00 -28.81 14.32
C LEU A 302 5.07 -29.92 14.86
N TRP A 303 4.29 -30.57 13.99
CA TRP A 303 3.22 -31.47 14.42
C TRP A 303 3.73 -32.58 15.33
N ALA A 304 4.78 -33.31 14.92
CA ALA A 304 5.37 -34.39 15.72
C ALA A 304 5.90 -33.92 17.09
N PRO A 305 6.79 -32.92 17.19
CA PRO A 305 7.29 -32.48 18.50
C PRO A 305 6.19 -31.84 19.37
N LEU A 306 5.17 -31.21 18.79
CA LEU A 306 4.01 -30.71 19.55
C LEU A 306 3.16 -31.86 20.11
N THR A 307 2.90 -32.89 19.30
CA THR A 307 2.19 -34.09 19.76
C THR A 307 2.93 -34.75 20.92
N ASP A 308 4.25 -34.91 20.81
CA ASP A 308 5.04 -35.49 21.91
C ASP A 308 5.09 -34.58 23.14
N PHE A 309 5.17 -33.26 22.93
CA PHE A 309 5.13 -32.29 24.02
C PHE A 309 3.85 -32.45 24.86
N PHE A 310 2.68 -32.50 24.22
CA PHE A 310 1.41 -32.53 24.95
C PHE A 310 1.06 -33.90 25.56
N LYS A 311 1.71 -35.00 25.15
CA LYS A 311 1.60 -36.30 25.84
C LYS A 311 2.20 -36.25 27.25
N ASP A 312 3.32 -35.56 27.40
CA ASP A 312 4.10 -35.53 28.64
C ASP A 312 3.62 -34.45 29.64
N VAL A 313 2.76 -33.53 29.21
CA VAL A 313 2.34 -32.41 30.05
C VAL A 313 1.28 -32.84 31.05
N GLN A 314 1.54 -32.57 32.33
CA GLN A 314 0.58 -32.83 33.40
C GLN A 314 -0.76 -32.14 33.14
N SER A 315 -1.85 -32.90 33.29
CA SER A 315 -3.21 -32.41 33.08
C SER A 315 -3.51 -31.19 33.95
N ALA A 316 -3.79 -30.06 33.31
CA ALA A 316 -4.35 -28.87 33.93
C ALA A 316 -5.49 -28.34 33.04
N PRO A 317 -6.52 -27.68 33.60
CA PRO A 317 -7.69 -27.21 32.82
C PRO A 317 -7.31 -26.39 31.57
N ASP A 318 -6.23 -25.61 31.65
CA ASP A 318 -5.76 -24.74 30.57
C ASP A 318 -5.01 -25.49 29.43
N VAL A 319 -4.68 -26.78 29.64
CA VAL A 319 -3.89 -27.61 28.73
C VAL A 319 -4.69 -28.75 28.11
N VAL A 320 -5.73 -29.24 28.81
CA VAL A 320 -6.59 -30.36 28.36
C VAL A 320 -7.05 -30.16 26.93
N PHE A 321 -7.56 -28.97 26.58
CA PHE A 321 -7.99 -28.66 25.22
C PHE A 321 -6.90 -28.88 24.15
N LEU A 322 -5.66 -28.45 24.41
CA LEU A 322 -4.56 -28.60 23.45
C LEU A 322 -4.08 -30.05 23.39
N ARG A 323 -4.01 -30.73 24.54
CA ARG A 323 -3.69 -32.17 24.57
C ARG A 323 -4.71 -32.98 23.78
N ASP A 324 -5.99 -32.81 24.06
CA ASP A 324 -7.07 -33.53 23.39
C ASP A 324 -7.05 -33.27 21.87
N PHE A 325 -6.69 -32.04 21.45
CA PHE A 325 -6.47 -31.73 20.03
C PHE A 325 -5.30 -32.51 19.42
N PHE A 326 -4.11 -32.54 20.04
CA PHE A 326 -2.94 -33.22 19.49
C PHE A 326 -2.99 -34.76 19.61
N GLU A 327 -3.80 -35.29 20.52
CA GLU A 327 -4.07 -36.73 20.64
C GLU A 327 -5.15 -37.22 19.67
N ASN A 328 -6.03 -36.34 19.19
CA ASN A 328 -7.11 -36.69 18.26
C ASN A 328 -6.58 -36.86 16.81
N PRO A 329 -6.63 -38.08 16.23
CA PRO A 329 -6.16 -38.31 14.86
C PRO A 329 -6.93 -37.52 13.79
N LEU A 330 -8.19 -37.15 14.07
CA LEU A 330 -8.99 -36.30 13.17
C LEU A 330 -8.49 -34.85 13.17
N ALA A 331 -7.89 -34.36 14.26
CA ALA A 331 -7.38 -32.99 14.30
C ALA A 331 -6.31 -32.74 13.23
N GLU A 332 -5.44 -33.73 12.97
CA GLU A 332 -4.46 -33.63 11.87
C GLU A 332 -5.18 -33.51 10.52
N LEU A 333 -6.26 -34.28 10.30
CA LEU A 333 -7.03 -34.24 9.05
C LEU A 333 -7.64 -32.85 8.81
N TYR A 334 -8.24 -32.25 9.84
CA TYR A 334 -8.88 -30.93 9.75
C TYR A 334 -7.85 -29.82 9.52
N ILE A 335 -6.73 -29.81 10.27
CA ILE A 335 -5.74 -28.74 10.14
C ILE A 335 -5.05 -28.76 8.77
N VAL A 336 -4.74 -29.94 8.21
CA VAL A 336 -4.09 -30.04 6.89
C VAL A 336 -5.05 -29.72 5.74
N PHE A 337 -6.34 -30.06 5.89
CA PHE A 337 -7.39 -29.64 4.97
C PHE A 337 -7.49 -28.11 4.94
N LEU A 338 -7.69 -27.49 6.11
CA LEU A 338 -7.86 -26.05 6.22
C LEU A 338 -6.62 -25.31 5.71
N SER A 339 -5.41 -25.77 6.07
CA SER A 339 -4.15 -25.21 5.57
C SER A 339 -4.11 -25.10 4.05
N THR A 340 -4.56 -26.13 3.33
CA THR A 340 -4.57 -26.13 1.86
C THR A 340 -5.50 -25.04 1.29
N GLN A 341 -6.63 -24.77 1.95
CA GLN A 341 -7.56 -23.72 1.53
C GLN A 341 -7.03 -22.34 1.89
N LEU A 342 -6.52 -22.18 3.12
CA LEU A 342 -5.93 -20.94 3.62
C LEU A 342 -4.77 -20.46 2.74
N MET A 343 -3.86 -21.36 2.35
CA MET A 343 -2.71 -21.01 1.49
C MET A 343 -3.16 -20.56 0.09
N MET A 344 -4.21 -21.17 -0.46
CA MET A 344 -4.77 -20.77 -1.75
C MET A 344 -5.36 -19.36 -1.69
N MET A 345 -6.15 -19.07 -0.65
CA MET A 345 -6.75 -17.76 -0.41
C MET A 345 -5.69 -16.70 -0.13
N GLN A 346 -4.73 -16.99 0.74
CA GLN A 346 -3.66 -16.06 1.08
C GLN A 346 -2.84 -15.66 -0.15
N ARG A 347 -2.57 -16.59 -1.06
CA ARG A 347 -1.89 -16.28 -2.33
C ARG A 347 -2.69 -15.28 -3.17
N GLN A 348 -4.02 -15.38 -3.20
CA GLN A 348 -4.86 -14.45 -3.95
C GLN A 348 -4.97 -13.09 -3.24
N ILE A 349 -5.10 -13.06 -1.91
CA ILE A 349 -5.12 -11.83 -1.13
C ILE A 349 -3.82 -11.04 -1.35
N ARG A 350 -2.65 -11.68 -1.22
CA ARG A 350 -1.36 -11.02 -1.46
C ARG A 350 -1.23 -10.45 -2.87
N ARG A 351 -1.87 -11.09 -3.86
CA ARG A 351 -1.89 -10.60 -5.25
C ARG A 351 -2.81 -9.38 -5.38
N ILE A 352 -4.01 -9.45 -4.81
CA ILE A 352 -4.98 -8.34 -4.76
C ILE A 352 -4.40 -7.12 -4.03
N GLU A 353 -3.64 -7.36 -2.97
CA GLU A 353 -3.05 -6.29 -2.18
C GLU A 353 -1.94 -5.56 -2.92
N GLN A 354 -1.40 -6.07 -4.04
CA GLN A 354 -0.42 -5.34 -4.87
C GLN A 354 -0.95 -3.95 -5.24
N SER A 355 -0.10 -2.93 -5.19
CA SER A 355 -0.54 -1.53 -5.07
C SER A 355 -1.38 -0.95 -6.20
N LYS A 356 -1.37 -1.57 -7.39
CA LYS A 356 -1.93 -0.98 -8.61
C LYS A 356 -2.85 -1.93 -9.36
N MET A 357 -3.53 -2.82 -8.63
CA MET A 357 -4.47 -3.74 -9.26
C MET A 357 -5.80 -3.04 -9.57
N THR A 358 -6.26 -3.16 -10.81
CA THR A 358 -7.48 -2.51 -11.32
C THR A 358 -8.73 -3.30 -10.97
N ILE A 359 -9.91 -2.69 -11.06
CA ILE A 359 -11.17 -3.37 -10.74
C ILE A 359 -11.47 -4.58 -11.63
N VAL A 360 -11.07 -4.53 -12.91
CA VAL A 360 -11.22 -5.67 -13.85
C VAL A 360 -10.31 -6.84 -13.48
N GLU A 361 -9.08 -6.55 -13.02
CA GLU A 361 -8.16 -7.56 -12.51
C GLU A 361 -8.69 -8.18 -11.22
N VAL A 362 -9.24 -7.36 -10.31
CA VAL A 362 -9.86 -7.83 -9.06
C VAL A 362 -11.03 -8.75 -9.35
N LYS A 363 -11.96 -8.34 -10.21
CA LYS A 363 -13.11 -9.16 -10.61
C LYS A 363 -12.66 -10.50 -11.20
N ARG A 364 -11.68 -10.51 -12.10
CA ARG A 364 -11.10 -11.72 -12.66
C ARG A 364 -10.51 -12.63 -11.58
N GLN A 365 -9.74 -12.08 -10.64
CA GLN A 365 -9.14 -12.85 -9.56
C GLN A 365 -10.19 -13.46 -8.62
N LEU A 366 -11.24 -12.72 -8.25
CA LEU A 366 -12.34 -13.25 -7.44
C LEU A 366 -13.12 -14.35 -8.18
N GLY A 367 -13.39 -14.16 -9.48
CA GLY A 367 -13.99 -15.18 -10.33
C GLY A 367 -13.14 -16.46 -10.43
N GLU A 368 -11.82 -16.33 -10.51
CA GLU A 368 -10.90 -17.47 -10.50
C GLU A 368 -10.90 -18.22 -9.16
N VAL A 369 -11.00 -17.51 -8.03
CA VAL A 369 -11.17 -18.14 -6.70
C VAL A 369 -12.48 -18.93 -6.65
N ARG A 370 -13.58 -18.30 -7.05
CA ARG A 370 -14.91 -18.93 -7.10
C ARG A 370 -14.84 -20.22 -7.92
N PHE A 371 -14.35 -20.15 -9.15
CA PHE A 371 -14.18 -21.31 -10.03
C PHE A 371 -13.35 -22.42 -9.37
N ARG A 372 -12.22 -22.07 -8.76
CA ARG A 372 -11.36 -23.05 -8.07
C ARG A 372 -12.05 -23.71 -6.88
N LEU A 373 -12.85 -22.97 -6.10
CA LEU A 373 -13.61 -23.55 -4.99
C LEU A 373 -14.66 -24.54 -5.51
N THR A 374 -15.42 -24.16 -6.54
CA THR A 374 -16.42 -25.03 -7.18
C THR A 374 -15.78 -26.31 -7.71
N GLU A 375 -14.67 -26.21 -8.45
CA GLU A 375 -13.98 -27.37 -9.01
C GLU A 375 -13.34 -28.26 -7.93
N ARG A 376 -12.84 -27.66 -6.83
CA ARG A 376 -12.33 -28.44 -5.69
C ARG A 376 -13.44 -29.24 -5.03
N ASN A 377 -14.63 -28.67 -4.87
CA ASN A 377 -15.77 -29.37 -4.32
C ASN A 377 -16.20 -30.53 -5.25
N ARG A 378 -16.45 -30.21 -6.53
CA ARG A 378 -16.90 -31.15 -7.55
C ARG A 378 -15.98 -32.37 -7.68
N ASN A 379 -14.67 -32.15 -7.66
CA ASN A 379 -13.67 -33.18 -7.87
C ASN A 379 -13.06 -33.73 -6.56
N LYS A 380 -13.61 -33.37 -5.40
CA LYS A 380 -13.13 -33.81 -4.06
C LYS A 380 -11.61 -33.60 -3.88
N VAL A 381 -11.13 -32.41 -4.25
CA VAL A 381 -9.70 -32.05 -4.23
C VAL A 381 -9.33 -31.38 -2.91
N TYR A 382 -8.87 -32.20 -1.97
CA TYR A 382 -8.59 -31.75 -0.59
C TYR A 382 -7.14 -31.33 -0.31
N GLY A 383 -6.21 -31.58 -1.25
CA GLY A 383 -4.76 -31.40 -1.06
C GLY A 383 -4.01 -32.71 -0.79
N LYS A 384 -2.71 -32.75 -1.12
CA LYS A 384 -1.88 -33.97 -1.05
C LYS A 384 -1.80 -34.55 0.37
N ARG A 385 -1.46 -33.71 1.36
CA ARG A 385 -1.32 -34.14 2.76
C ARG A 385 -2.68 -34.58 3.34
N THR A 386 -3.75 -33.86 3.02
CA THR A 386 -5.12 -34.24 3.40
C THR A 386 -5.48 -35.62 2.85
N LYS A 387 -5.21 -35.91 1.57
CA LYS A 387 -5.46 -37.23 0.98
C LYS A 387 -4.67 -38.35 1.68
N GLN A 388 -3.44 -38.07 2.11
CA GLN A 388 -2.62 -39.04 2.85
C GLN A 388 -3.20 -39.36 4.24
N VAL A 389 -3.55 -38.33 5.02
CA VAL A 389 -4.14 -38.51 6.36
C VAL A 389 -5.51 -39.17 6.25
N TYR A 390 -6.36 -38.68 5.35
CA TYR A 390 -7.67 -39.25 5.05
C TYR A 390 -7.57 -40.73 4.67
N GLY A 391 -6.64 -41.09 3.76
CA GLY A 391 -6.45 -42.47 3.31
C GLY A 391 -5.95 -43.41 4.41
N LYS A 392 -5.23 -42.91 5.42
CA LYS A 392 -4.86 -43.68 6.61
C LYS A 392 -6.06 -43.91 7.51
N LEU A 393 -6.81 -42.86 7.84
CA LEU A 393 -7.95 -42.92 8.77
C LEU A 393 -9.12 -43.74 8.19
N LYS A 394 -9.40 -43.60 6.89
CA LYS A 394 -10.50 -44.33 6.21
C LYS A 394 -10.33 -45.86 6.27
N LYS A 395 -9.10 -46.36 6.40
CA LYS A 395 -8.82 -47.81 6.52
C LYS A 395 -9.12 -48.37 7.92
N LEU A 396 -9.27 -47.50 8.91
CA LEU A 396 -9.53 -47.88 10.29
C LEU A 396 -11.04 -47.91 10.52
N ALA A 397 -11.59 -49.07 10.90
CA ALA A 397 -13.02 -49.26 11.12
C ALA A 397 -13.60 -48.29 12.18
N SER A 398 -12.79 -47.89 13.17
CA SER A 398 -13.17 -46.97 14.24
C SER A 398 -13.46 -45.53 13.79
N PHE A 399 -13.11 -45.17 12.55
CA PHE A 399 -13.23 -43.80 12.02
C PHE A 399 -14.24 -43.64 10.89
N VAL A 400 -14.99 -44.69 10.52
CA VAL A 400 -15.90 -44.67 9.36
C VAL A 400 -16.96 -43.57 9.49
N GLU A 401 -17.60 -43.46 10.64
CA GLU A 401 -18.65 -42.45 10.90
C GLU A 401 -18.08 -41.03 10.88
N GLN A 402 -16.96 -40.81 11.58
CA GLN A 402 -16.31 -39.51 11.69
C GLN A 402 -15.75 -39.03 10.33
N ILE A 403 -15.30 -39.95 9.48
CA ILE A 403 -14.91 -39.63 8.10
C ILE A 403 -16.12 -39.20 7.28
N GLY A 404 -17.28 -39.84 7.45
CA GLY A 404 -18.53 -39.41 6.81
C GLY A 404 -18.95 -38.00 7.25
N VAL A 405 -18.80 -37.67 8.54
CA VAL A 405 -19.01 -36.31 9.07
C VAL A 405 -18.05 -35.32 8.42
N PHE A 406 -16.75 -35.64 8.39
CA PHE A 406 -15.74 -34.79 7.76
C PHE A 406 -16.04 -34.53 6.27
N GLU A 407 -16.45 -35.55 5.50
CA GLU A 407 -16.79 -35.37 4.08
C GLU A 407 -17.95 -34.40 3.88
N LYS A 408 -19.01 -34.53 4.70
CA LYS A 408 -20.16 -33.63 4.66
C LYS A 408 -19.78 -32.20 5.06
N GLU A 409 -18.94 -32.03 6.07
CA GLU A 409 -18.42 -30.71 6.47
C GLU A 409 -17.56 -30.07 5.39
N VAL A 410 -16.75 -30.84 4.67
CA VAL A 410 -15.95 -30.34 3.55
C VAL A 410 -16.83 -29.89 2.39
N GLU A 411 -17.89 -30.61 2.06
CA GLU A 411 -18.88 -30.20 1.06
C GLU A 411 -19.55 -28.88 1.51
N CYS A 412 -20.01 -28.81 2.75
CA CYS A 412 -20.60 -27.61 3.35
C CYS A 412 -19.62 -26.42 3.38
N PHE A 413 -18.34 -26.66 3.66
CA PHE A 413 -17.28 -25.64 3.65
C PHE A 413 -17.20 -24.98 2.27
N PHE A 414 -17.13 -25.77 1.19
CA PHE A 414 -16.99 -25.23 -0.15
C PHE A 414 -18.26 -24.52 -0.62
N GLU A 415 -19.44 -25.08 -0.34
CA GLU A 415 -20.72 -24.43 -0.64
C GLU A 415 -20.85 -23.09 0.08
N THR A 416 -20.56 -23.06 1.38
CA THR A 416 -20.56 -21.84 2.19
C THR A 416 -19.59 -20.81 1.65
N ALA A 417 -18.37 -21.22 1.26
CA ALA A 417 -17.37 -20.33 0.67
C ALA A 417 -17.87 -19.73 -0.66
N VAL A 418 -18.40 -20.56 -1.57
CA VAL A 418 -18.90 -20.12 -2.87
C VAL A 418 -20.10 -19.19 -2.71
N ASN A 419 -21.08 -19.56 -1.89
CA ASN A 419 -22.28 -18.74 -1.64
C ASN A 419 -21.91 -17.37 -1.07
N TYR A 420 -20.99 -17.34 -0.10
CA TYR A 420 -20.51 -16.08 0.46
C TYR A 420 -19.83 -15.22 -0.61
N LEU A 421 -18.97 -15.82 -1.44
CA LEU A 421 -18.27 -15.09 -2.50
C LEU A 421 -19.22 -14.57 -3.58
N ASP A 422 -20.26 -15.33 -3.94
CA ASP A 422 -21.27 -14.96 -4.93
C ASP A 422 -22.09 -13.74 -4.51
N ASP A 423 -22.45 -13.64 -3.23
CA ASP A 423 -23.09 -12.43 -2.68
C ASP A 423 -22.26 -11.16 -2.97
N TRP A 424 -20.94 -11.26 -2.87
CA TRP A 424 -20.01 -10.13 -3.06
C TRP A 424 -19.58 -9.91 -4.51
N LEU A 425 -19.74 -10.91 -5.39
CA LEU A 425 -19.47 -10.78 -6.82
C LEU A 425 -20.59 -10.06 -7.56
N ARG A 426 -21.85 -10.16 -7.11
CA ARG A 426 -23.01 -9.52 -7.76
C ARG A 426 -22.82 -8.01 -8.03
N PRO A 427 -22.39 -7.18 -7.06
CA PRO A 427 -22.16 -5.75 -7.33
C PRO A 427 -21.07 -5.45 -8.37
N LEU A 428 -20.22 -6.43 -8.68
CA LEU A 428 -19.16 -6.33 -9.68
C LEU A 428 -19.57 -6.83 -11.07
N GLU A 429 -20.77 -7.39 -11.24
CA GLU A 429 -21.27 -7.88 -12.54
C GLU A 429 -21.33 -6.77 -13.58
N LYS A 430 -21.70 -5.55 -13.18
CA LYS A 430 -21.71 -4.38 -14.06
C LYS A 430 -20.36 -4.04 -14.69
N TYR A 431 -19.24 -4.52 -14.14
CA TYR A 431 -17.92 -4.33 -14.72
C TYR A 431 -17.56 -5.35 -15.81
N GLU A 432 -18.47 -6.29 -16.13
CA GLU A 432 -18.26 -7.27 -17.21
C GLU A 432 -18.02 -6.58 -18.56
N ILE A 433 -18.75 -5.50 -18.83
CA ILE A 433 -18.61 -4.71 -20.06
C ILE A 433 -17.21 -4.11 -20.22
N PHE A 434 -16.43 -3.95 -19.14
CA PHE A 434 -15.06 -3.42 -19.19
C PHE A 434 -14.00 -4.53 -19.36
N MET A 435 -14.38 -5.81 -19.39
CA MET A 435 -13.41 -6.92 -19.39
C MET A 435 -12.55 -6.99 -20.65
N TRP A 436 -12.97 -6.39 -21.77
CA TRP A 436 -12.15 -6.24 -22.97
C TRP A 436 -10.88 -5.39 -22.71
N MET A 437 -10.92 -4.49 -21.72
CA MET A 437 -9.78 -3.65 -21.33
C MET A 437 -8.63 -4.44 -20.72
N ASN A 438 -8.79 -5.73 -20.43
CA ASN A 438 -7.66 -6.57 -20.04
C ASN A 438 -6.62 -6.69 -21.16
N LEU A 439 -7.04 -6.56 -22.44
CA LEU A 439 -6.17 -6.71 -23.62
C LEU A 439 -5.44 -8.08 -23.66
N ASP A 440 -6.09 -9.14 -23.17
CA ASP A 440 -5.64 -10.52 -23.33
C ASP A 440 -5.83 -11.01 -24.77
N LYS A 441 -6.80 -10.42 -25.48
CA LYS A 441 -7.08 -10.53 -26.92
C LYS A 441 -7.40 -9.13 -27.44
N ALA A 442 -7.27 -8.92 -28.74
CA ALA A 442 -7.64 -7.64 -29.33
C ALA A 442 -9.17 -7.44 -29.29
N PRO A 443 -9.66 -6.26 -28.88
CA PRO A 443 -11.10 -6.02 -28.74
C PRO A 443 -11.79 -5.76 -30.08
N ASN A 444 -13.08 -6.12 -30.15
CA ASN A 444 -13.95 -5.67 -31.24
C ASN A 444 -14.69 -4.37 -30.88
N VAL A 445 -15.33 -3.74 -31.87
CA VAL A 445 -15.97 -2.43 -31.66
C VAL A 445 -17.25 -2.57 -30.84
N GLU A 446 -17.94 -3.71 -30.99
CA GLU A 446 -19.19 -4.04 -30.32
C GLU A 446 -18.99 -4.23 -28.81
N GLU A 447 -17.92 -4.93 -28.39
CA GLU A 447 -17.49 -5.08 -26.99
C GLU A 447 -17.26 -3.70 -26.33
N VAL A 448 -16.69 -2.75 -27.08
CA VAL A 448 -16.43 -1.37 -26.60
C VAL A 448 -17.70 -0.53 -26.58
N ALA A 449 -18.62 -0.74 -27.52
CA ALA A 449 -19.87 0.01 -27.63
C ALA A 449 -20.76 -0.14 -26.39
N GLU A 450 -20.81 -1.33 -25.77
CA GLU A 450 -21.52 -1.55 -24.50
C GLU A 450 -20.95 -0.70 -23.36
N THR A 451 -19.62 -0.59 -23.29
CA THR A 451 -18.94 0.30 -22.34
C THR A 451 -19.29 1.77 -22.60
N VAL A 452 -19.29 2.19 -23.86
CA VAL A 452 -19.63 3.56 -24.25
C VAL A 452 -21.07 3.91 -23.88
N ALA A 453 -22.03 3.01 -24.11
CA ALA A 453 -23.41 3.20 -23.70
C ALA A 453 -23.53 3.38 -22.17
N TYR A 454 -22.90 2.49 -21.40
CA TYR A 454 -22.88 2.57 -19.93
C TYR A 454 -22.27 3.86 -19.39
N LEU A 455 -21.21 4.35 -20.03
CA LEU A 455 -20.54 5.60 -19.70
C LEU A 455 -21.42 6.81 -20.04
N THR A 456 -22.15 6.75 -21.16
CA THR A 456 -23.05 7.81 -21.62
C THR A 456 -24.19 8.03 -20.63
N GLU A 457 -24.78 6.96 -20.09
CA GLU A 457 -25.79 7.01 -19.01
C GLU A 457 -25.28 7.70 -17.74
N ARG A 458 -23.95 7.73 -17.54
CA ARG A 458 -23.27 8.37 -16.40
C ARG A 458 -22.72 9.75 -16.74
N GLY A 459 -23.10 10.31 -17.89
CA GLY A 459 -22.68 11.64 -18.33
C GLY A 459 -21.24 11.69 -18.85
N VAL A 460 -20.59 10.55 -19.12
CA VAL A 460 -19.24 10.49 -19.68
C VAL A 460 -19.34 10.48 -21.21
N GLN A 461 -18.89 11.58 -21.84
CA GLN A 461 -18.99 11.77 -23.28
C GLN A 461 -17.83 11.10 -24.02
N VAL A 462 -18.15 10.08 -24.83
CA VAL A 462 -17.23 9.38 -25.74
C VAL A 462 -17.78 9.50 -27.16
N ASN A 463 -17.01 10.12 -28.07
CA ASN A 463 -17.45 10.40 -29.43
C ASN A 463 -17.27 9.17 -30.33
N ASP A 464 -18.04 9.07 -31.42
CA ASP A 464 -17.99 7.97 -32.40
C ASP A 464 -16.59 7.67 -32.99
N GLU A 465 -15.67 8.63 -32.91
CA GLU A 465 -14.26 8.46 -33.26
C GLU A 465 -13.58 7.33 -32.49
N TYR A 466 -14.11 6.91 -31.33
CA TYR A 466 -13.63 5.74 -30.58
C TYR A 466 -13.52 4.50 -31.45
N LYS A 467 -14.39 4.33 -32.46
CA LYS A 467 -14.38 3.18 -33.39
C LYS A 467 -13.06 3.10 -34.17
N SER A 468 -12.54 4.25 -34.61
CA SER A 468 -11.25 4.34 -35.30
C SER A 468 -10.08 4.11 -34.33
N GLU A 469 -10.19 4.59 -33.09
CA GLU A 469 -9.19 4.36 -32.05
C GLU A 469 -9.11 2.88 -31.67
N VAL A 470 -10.25 2.16 -31.63
CA VAL A 470 -10.31 0.71 -31.39
C VAL A 470 -9.63 -0.08 -32.51
N ALA A 471 -9.78 0.33 -33.77
CA ALA A 471 -9.07 -0.31 -34.88
C ALA A 471 -7.54 -0.18 -34.74
N CYS A 472 -7.07 0.98 -34.28
CA CYS A 472 -5.65 1.20 -33.95
C CYS A 472 -5.20 0.34 -32.76
N LEU A 473 -5.99 0.29 -31.68
CA LEU A 473 -5.72 -0.56 -30.52
C LEU A 473 -5.62 -2.04 -30.90
N ARG A 474 -6.49 -2.52 -31.80
CA ARG A 474 -6.44 -3.89 -32.31
C ARG A 474 -5.11 -4.17 -33.00
N GLY A 475 -4.71 -3.31 -33.94
CA GLY A 475 -3.43 -3.43 -34.64
C GLY A 475 -2.21 -3.36 -33.70
N PHE A 476 -2.30 -2.66 -32.58
CA PHE A 476 -1.28 -2.65 -31.54
C PHE A 476 -1.23 -3.98 -30.76
N VAL A 477 -2.36 -4.46 -30.26
CA VAL A 477 -2.45 -5.69 -29.46
C VAL A 477 -2.00 -6.91 -30.28
N ASP A 478 -2.39 -6.99 -31.55
CA ASP A 478 -2.00 -8.08 -32.45
C ASP A 478 -0.48 -8.15 -32.67
N LYS A 479 0.24 -7.03 -32.56
CA LYS A 479 1.70 -6.94 -32.73
C LYS A 479 2.51 -7.29 -31.47
N ILE A 480 1.93 -7.15 -30.28
CA ILE A 480 2.67 -7.18 -29.00
C ILE A 480 2.56 -8.54 -28.26
N ALA A 481 2.05 -9.58 -28.93
CA ALA A 481 1.87 -10.91 -28.34
C ALA A 481 3.16 -11.50 -27.72
N GLY A 482 3.10 -11.89 -26.44
CA GLY A 482 4.22 -12.51 -25.74
C GLY A 482 3.97 -12.79 -24.25
N ALA A 483 4.88 -13.51 -23.60
CA ALA A 483 4.80 -13.82 -22.16
C ALA A 483 4.93 -12.56 -21.30
N GLU A 484 5.85 -11.65 -21.65
CA GLU A 484 6.06 -10.38 -20.93
C GLU A 484 4.82 -9.47 -20.93
N TRP A 485 4.03 -9.49 -22.00
CA TRP A 485 2.75 -8.76 -22.08
C TRP A 485 1.76 -9.26 -21.03
N LYS A 486 1.70 -10.58 -20.83
CA LYS A 486 0.77 -11.23 -19.88
C LYS A 486 1.12 -10.97 -18.43
N GLU A 487 2.38 -10.69 -18.12
CA GLU A 487 2.84 -10.36 -16.76
C GLU A 487 2.53 -8.92 -16.34
N LYS A 488 2.38 -8.00 -17.30
CA LYS A 488 2.02 -6.60 -17.01
C LYS A 488 0.59 -6.49 -16.47
N ASN A 489 0.42 -5.62 -15.48
CA ASN A 489 -0.90 -5.23 -15.01
C ASN A 489 -1.65 -4.47 -16.10
N VAL A 490 -2.97 -4.48 -16.03
CA VAL A 490 -3.84 -3.88 -17.06
C VAL A 490 -3.52 -2.40 -17.27
N HIS A 491 -3.34 -1.61 -16.21
CA HIS A 491 -2.99 -0.20 -16.37
C HIS A 491 -1.65 0.02 -17.09
N GLU A 492 -0.67 -0.88 -16.93
CA GLU A 492 0.65 -0.79 -17.58
C GLU A 492 0.56 -1.10 -19.08
N ARG A 493 -0.33 -2.03 -19.45
CA ARG A 493 -0.66 -2.33 -20.85
C ARG A 493 -1.22 -1.10 -21.56
N TRP A 494 -2.15 -0.41 -20.91
CA TRP A 494 -2.73 0.83 -21.43
C TRP A 494 -1.73 1.98 -21.47
N THR A 495 -0.88 2.14 -20.44
CA THR A 495 0.20 3.14 -20.48
C THR A 495 1.17 2.89 -21.64
N LEU A 496 1.49 1.62 -21.94
CA LEU A 496 2.34 1.30 -23.09
C LEU A 496 1.67 1.63 -24.43
N PHE A 497 0.36 1.34 -24.53
CA PHE A 497 -0.42 1.71 -25.71
C PHE A 497 -0.37 3.22 -25.95
N PHE A 498 -0.72 4.05 -24.96
CA PHE A 498 -0.73 5.51 -25.14
C PHE A 498 0.65 6.12 -25.38
N LYS A 499 1.73 5.53 -24.84
CA LYS A 499 3.10 5.93 -25.18
C LYS A 499 3.48 5.66 -26.62
N THR A 500 2.85 4.66 -27.25
CA THR A 500 3.11 4.26 -28.64
C THR A 500 2.18 4.98 -29.60
N GLU A 501 0.92 5.14 -29.20
CA GLU A 501 -0.19 5.63 -30.00
C GLU A 501 -0.82 6.84 -29.28
N SER A 502 -0.27 8.03 -29.50
CA SER A 502 -0.74 9.27 -28.87
C SER A 502 -2.07 9.75 -29.45
N GLY A 503 -2.81 10.56 -28.68
CA GLY A 503 -3.97 11.30 -29.19
C GLY A 503 -5.26 10.47 -29.29
N LYS A 504 -5.30 9.29 -28.68
CA LYS A 504 -6.50 8.43 -28.59
C LYS A 504 -7.40 8.90 -27.44
N ARG A 505 -7.99 10.09 -27.61
CA ARG A 505 -8.68 10.82 -26.52
C ARG A 505 -9.92 10.08 -26.01
N ASN A 506 -10.64 9.34 -26.86
CA ASN A 506 -11.83 8.60 -26.46
C ASN A 506 -11.47 7.38 -25.61
N LEU A 507 -10.49 6.58 -26.05
CA LEU A 507 -9.97 5.44 -25.28
C LEU A 507 -9.30 5.91 -23.98
N LEU A 508 -8.57 7.03 -24.02
CA LEU A 508 -7.99 7.63 -22.81
C LEU A 508 -9.08 8.01 -21.81
N ARG A 509 -10.20 8.57 -22.26
CA ARG A 509 -11.32 8.92 -21.39
C ARG A 509 -11.97 7.70 -20.73
N ILE A 510 -12.16 6.61 -21.49
CA ILE A 510 -12.62 5.33 -20.95
C ILE A 510 -11.64 4.80 -19.88
N CYS A 511 -10.33 4.87 -20.16
CA CYS A 511 -9.28 4.49 -19.22
C CYS A 511 -9.28 5.34 -17.96
N GLN A 512 -9.37 6.66 -18.09
CA GLN A 512 -9.42 7.58 -16.96
C GLN A 512 -10.62 7.28 -16.05
N TYR A 513 -11.78 6.94 -16.62
CA TYR A 513 -12.94 6.56 -15.83
C TYR A 513 -12.72 5.24 -15.08
N LEU A 514 -12.36 4.16 -15.78
CA LEU A 514 -12.20 2.84 -15.17
C LEU A 514 -11.09 2.85 -14.11
N PHE A 515 -9.95 3.48 -14.41
CA PHE A 515 -8.79 3.50 -13.52
C PHE A 515 -8.91 4.52 -12.39
N ALA A 516 -9.87 5.45 -12.45
CA ALA A 516 -10.26 6.23 -11.28
C ALA A 516 -10.94 5.36 -10.22
N ILE A 517 -11.59 4.25 -10.61
CA ILE A 517 -12.27 3.34 -9.68
C ILE A 517 -11.23 2.52 -8.90
N PRO A 518 -11.16 2.63 -7.56
CA PRO A 518 -10.26 1.82 -6.75
C PRO A 518 -10.56 0.32 -6.88
N GLY A 519 -9.56 -0.50 -7.22
CA GLY A 519 -9.74 -1.95 -7.26
C GLY A 519 -9.77 -2.59 -5.87
N HIS A 520 -9.07 -2.00 -4.90
CA HIS A 520 -8.88 -2.57 -3.56
C HIS A 520 -8.56 -1.48 -2.53
N ASN A 521 -8.69 -1.77 -1.23
CA ASN A 521 -8.34 -0.81 -0.17
C ASN A 521 -6.88 -0.90 0.35
N ALA A 522 -6.06 -1.82 -0.18
CA ALA A 522 -4.71 -2.07 0.34
C ALA A 522 -3.75 -0.84 0.35
N ASN A 523 -4.03 0.20 -0.45
CA ASN A 523 -3.21 1.42 -0.42
C ASN A 523 -3.45 2.26 0.85
N VAL A 524 -4.65 2.20 1.42
CA VAL A 524 -4.93 2.78 2.75
C VAL A 524 -4.14 2.03 3.84
N GLU A 525 -4.12 0.69 3.78
CA GLU A 525 -3.34 -0.16 4.70
C GLU A 525 -1.83 0.11 4.64
N ARG A 526 -1.31 0.39 3.44
CA ARG A 526 0.08 0.83 3.27
C ARG A 526 0.35 2.16 3.98
N VAL A 527 -0.60 3.10 3.91
CA VAL A 527 -0.49 4.37 4.63
C VAL A 527 -0.47 4.13 6.14
N PHE A 528 -1.31 3.25 6.69
CA PHE A 528 -1.24 2.88 8.10
C PHE A 528 0.08 2.22 8.50
N SER A 529 0.62 1.37 7.63
CA SER A 529 1.94 0.76 7.82
C SER A 529 3.05 1.82 7.85
N LEU A 530 2.99 2.81 6.96
CA LEU A 530 3.92 3.95 6.95
C LEU A 530 3.76 4.80 8.21
N ILE A 531 2.54 5.13 8.64
CA ILE A 531 2.29 5.85 9.89
C ILE A 531 2.96 5.12 11.06
N SER A 532 2.74 3.81 11.17
CA SER A 532 3.30 2.99 12.25
C SER A 532 4.84 2.97 12.22
N ALA A 533 5.45 2.92 11.04
CA ALA A 533 6.90 2.95 10.87
C ALA A 533 7.52 4.34 11.07
N GLN A 534 6.75 5.43 10.92
CA GLN A 534 7.22 6.80 11.14
C GLN A 534 7.03 7.24 12.60
N TRP A 535 5.96 6.78 13.25
CA TRP A 535 5.58 7.16 14.60
C TRP A 535 6.09 6.14 15.63
N THR A 536 7.42 6.08 15.80
CA THR A 536 8.08 5.16 16.74
C THR A 536 8.37 5.79 18.10
N LYS A 537 8.84 5.00 19.07
CA LYS A 537 9.25 5.50 20.40
C LYS A 537 10.44 6.45 20.35
N GLU A 538 11.33 6.27 19.39
CA GLU A 538 12.52 7.07 19.19
C GLU A 538 12.19 8.39 18.49
N ARG A 539 11.01 8.46 17.86
CA ARG A 539 10.45 9.65 17.20
C ARG A 539 9.20 10.20 17.91
N ASN A 540 8.89 9.76 19.13
CA ASN A 540 7.58 9.85 19.79
C ASN A 540 7.05 11.28 20.14
N CYS A 541 7.54 12.34 19.52
CA CYS A 541 7.06 13.71 19.69
C CYS A 541 6.43 14.29 18.41
N LEU A 542 6.08 13.45 17.45
CA LEU A 542 5.40 13.91 16.23
C LEU A 542 3.92 14.18 16.51
N THR A 543 3.45 15.35 16.11
CA THR A 543 2.02 15.66 16.02
C THR A 543 1.39 14.96 14.80
N VAL A 544 0.06 14.80 14.80
CA VAL A 544 -0.66 14.25 13.63
C VAL A 544 -0.35 15.04 12.35
N GLU A 545 -0.30 16.38 12.42
CA GLU A 545 0.08 17.24 11.28
C GLU A 545 1.50 16.94 10.76
N THR A 546 2.43 16.62 11.67
CA THR A 546 3.80 16.29 11.28
C THR A 546 3.86 14.90 10.64
N VAL A 547 3.12 13.93 11.18
CA VAL A 547 2.98 12.59 10.59
C VAL A 547 2.32 12.68 9.21
N ASP A 548 1.25 13.45 9.07
CA ASP A 548 0.59 13.74 7.79
C ASP A 548 1.60 14.24 6.74
N SER A 549 2.38 15.26 7.08
CA SER A 549 3.39 15.82 6.19
C SER A 549 4.49 14.82 5.81
N ILE A 550 4.97 14.05 6.79
CA ILE A 550 5.99 13.01 6.59
C ILE A 550 5.48 11.93 5.65
N VAL A 551 4.28 11.41 5.91
CA VAL A 551 3.72 10.29 5.13
C VAL A 551 3.34 10.77 3.74
N LYS A 552 2.84 11.99 3.55
CA LYS A 552 2.68 12.61 2.23
C LYS A 552 3.99 12.61 1.45
N CYS A 553 5.09 13.05 2.05
CA CYS A 553 6.38 13.05 1.37
C CYS A 553 6.79 11.62 0.97
N VAL A 554 6.74 10.67 1.90
CA VAL A 554 7.20 9.30 1.62
C VAL A 554 6.31 8.62 0.58
N PHE A 555 4.99 8.74 0.71
CA PHE A 555 4.01 8.07 -0.13
C PHE A 555 3.86 8.73 -1.51
N ASN A 556 3.78 10.06 -1.58
CA ASN A 556 3.50 10.76 -2.85
C ASN A 556 4.72 10.84 -3.76
N TYR A 557 5.93 11.05 -3.22
CA TYR A 557 7.14 11.03 -4.06
C TYR A 557 7.55 9.59 -4.40
N ASN A 558 7.61 8.71 -3.39
CA ASN A 558 7.99 7.29 -3.55
C ASN A 558 9.21 7.06 -4.48
N MET A 559 10.25 7.88 -4.32
CA MET A 559 11.48 7.84 -5.12
C MET A 559 12.64 7.25 -4.30
N SER A 560 13.69 6.81 -4.98
CA SER A 560 14.99 6.65 -4.33
C SER A 560 15.55 8.03 -3.94
N CYS A 561 16.49 8.10 -2.99
CA CYS A 561 17.10 9.39 -2.65
C CYS A 561 17.81 10.03 -3.86
N THR A 562 18.40 9.21 -4.72
CA THR A 562 19.07 9.67 -5.95
C THR A 562 18.09 10.23 -6.96
N ASP A 563 16.98 9.52 -7.23
CA ASP A 563 15.96 10.01 -8.15
C ASP A 563 15.29 11.27 -7.61
N PHE A 564 15.08 11.34 -6.29
CA PHE A 564 14.54 12.52 -5.65
C PHE A 564 15.48 13.73 -5.80
N TYR A 565 16.80 13.55 -5.64
CA TYR A 565 17.78 14.61 -5.88
C TYR A 565 17.69 15.12 -7.34
N ASN A 566 17.71 14.20 -8.30
CA ASN A 566 17.60 14.53 -9.72
C ASN A 566 16.27 15.22 -10.07
N TYR A 567 15.21 14.82 -9.40
CA TYR A 567 13.88 15.44 -9.51
C TYR A 567 13.91 16.89 -9.00
N VAL A 568 14.34 17.13 -7.76
CA VAL A 568 14.33 18.49 -7.18
C VAL A 568 15.29 19.45 -7.86
N MET A 569 16.36 18.95 -8.49
CA MET A 569 17.26 19.76 -9.32
C MET A 569 16.56 20.38 -10.53
N LYS A 570 15.45 19.80 -11.00
CA LYS A 570 14.62 20.32 -12.09
C LYS A 570 13.49 21.23 -11.59
N GLU A 571 13.28 21.32 -10.28
CA GLU A 571 12.16 22.02 -9.67
C GLU A 571 12.58 23.39 -9.12
N GLU A 572 12.69 24.39 -10.00
CA GLU A 572 13.15 25.73 -9.61
C GLU A 572 12.35 26.36 -8.46
N VAL A 573 11.03 26.12 -8.44
CA VAL A 573 10.13 26.64 -7.41
C VAL A 573 10.49 26.05 -6.04
N LEU A 574 10.80 24.75 -5.97
CA LEU A 574 11.25 24.11 -4.74
C LEU A 574 12.60 24.66 -4.28
N LEU A 575 13.56 24.79 -5.19
CA LEU A 575 14.90 25.30 -4.89
C LEU A 575 14.86 26.71 -4.31
N LYS A 576 13.98 27.58 -4.84
CA LYS A 576 13.74 28.95 -4.35
C LYS A 576 13.07 28.95 -2.97
N LYS A 577 12.01 28.15 -2.76
CA LYS A 577 11.27 28.08 -1.47
C LYS A 577 12.14 27.67 -0.29
N VAL A 578 13.17 26.84 -0.51
CA VAL A 578 14.10 26.41 0.55
C VAL A 578 14.94 27.57 1.08
N ARG A 579 15.24 28.56 0.24
CA ARG A 579 16.04 29.74 0.61
C ARG A 579 15.22 30.74 1.41
N ASP A 580 13.94 30.87 1.08
CA ASP A 580 13.04 31.85 1.67
C ASP A 580 12.77 31.57 3.17
N SER A 581 12.74 32.61 4.00
CA SER A 581 12.39 32.51 5.42
C SER A 581 10.90 32.21 5.66
N ASN A 582 10.04 32.40 4.66
CA ASN A 582 8.58 32.17 4.72
C ASN A 582 8.16 30.77 5.18
N LYS A 583 9.06 29.78 5.09
CA LYS A 583 8.81 28.43 5.62
C LYS A 583 8.74 28.37 7.16
N TYR A 584 9.16 29.41 7.88
CA TYR A 584 9.19 29.44 9.33
C TYR A 584 8.06 30.29 9.94
N GLU A 585 7.42 29.78 11.00
CA GLU A 585 6.36 30.49 11.73
C GLU A 585 6.79 31.85 12.28
N TRP A 586 8.03 31.95 12.80
CA TRP A 586 8.55 33.22 13.30
C TRP A 586 8.64 34.28 12.19
N SER A 587 8.95 33.87 10.96
CA SER A 587 9.04 34.82 9.84
C SER A 587 7.65 35.30 9.42
N LYS A 588 6.62 34.46 9.58
CA LYS A 588 5.24 34.83 9.29
C LYS A 588 4.70 35.79 10.35
N LYS A 589 4.88 35.46 11.64
CA LYS A 589 4.54 36.36 12.77
C LYS A 589 5.25 37.70 12.67
N PHE A 590 6.55 37.71 12.36
CA PHE A 590 7.30 38.94 12.16
C PHE A 590 6.70 39.80 11.04
N ARG A 591 6.28 39.21 9.92
CA ARG A 591 5.63 39.98 8.83
C ARG A 591 4.23 40.45 9.20
N GLU A 592 3.46 39.64 9.93
CA GLU A 592 2.13 40.02 10.47
C GLU A 592 2.25 41.21 11.44
N GLU A 593 3.18 41.14 12.39
CA GLU A 593 3.43 42.18 13.39
C GLU A 593 3.98 43.49 12.78
N ASN A 594 4.63 43.41 11.61
CA ASN A 594 5.21 44.56 10.92
C ASN A 594 4.43 45.01 9.67
N GLY A 595 3.22 44.48 9.42
CA GLY A 595 2.38 44.90 8.28
C GLY A 595 2.95 44.58 6.89
N LEU A 596 3.82 43.58 6.77
CA LEU A 596 4.55 43.20 5.55
C LEU A 596 3.91 42.03 4.77
N LEU A 597 2.66 41.67 5.08
CA LEU A 597 1.87 40.73 4.29
C LEU A 597 1.19 41.47 3.13
N GLN A 598 1.63 41.21 1.90
CA GLN A 598 0.87 41.49 0.69
C GLN A 598 0.01 40.28 0.33
#